data_AF-A0A372Q458-F1
#
_entry.id   AF-A0A372Q458-F1
#
_cell.length_a   1.000
_cell.length_b   1.000
_cell.length_c   1.000
_cell.angle_alpha   90.00
_cell.angle_beta   90.00
_cell.angle_gamma   90.00
#
_symmetry.space_group_name_H-M   'P 1'
#
loop_
_entity.id
_entity.type
_entity.pdbx_description
1 polymer ?
#
loop_
_entity_poly.entity_id
_entity_poly.type
_entity_poly.pdbx_seq_one_letter_code
_entity_poly.pdbx_strand_id
1 'polypeptide(L)'
;KSLNLQVKSQLQLIMQYINLRLKGLKSMDASKTLAISIGKGDYQARLIRSWTQNFIVHHQIPVSMRGKHQKIKSLLGDEDIHQMITEYLWSVGCNVTVSGFKTYIEQEVFPSIGIERKKTISENTVRAWLKHFEWEFHVGKKVVYYNSHEKPDVIEY
;
A
#
# COMPACT_ATOMS: atom_id res chain seq x y z
N LYS A 1 7.01 9.55 8.31
CA LYS A 1 6.96 9.20 6.86
C LYS A 1 7.87 10.16 6.11
N SER A 2 8.99 9.69 5.56
CA SER A 2 9.84 10.52 4.68
C SER A 2 9.03 10.91 3.44
N LEU A 3 9.03 12.20 3.08
CA LEU A 3 8.37 12.67 1.85
C LEU A 3 9.10 12.05 0.65
N ASN A 4 8.35 11.48 -0.30
CA ASN A 4 8.92 10.89 -1.51
C ASN A 4 9.90 11.88 -2.19
N LEU A 5 11.13 11.43 -2.49
CA LEU A 5 12.20 12.27 -3.04
C LEU A 5 11.74 13.07 -4.28
N GLN A 6 10.90 12.46 -5.11
CA GLN A 6 10.35 13.08 -6.32
C GLN A 6 9.38 14.22 -6.00
N VAL A 7 8.55 14.05 -4.96
CA VAL A 7 7.61 15.10 -4.52
C VAL A 7 8.38 16.29 -3.96
N LYS A 8 9.47 16.03 -3.22
CA LYS A 8 10.34 17.07 -2.68
C LYS A 8 11.01 17.89 -3.78
N SER A 9 11.53 17.25 -4.83
CA SER A 9 12.17 17.97 -5.94
C SER A 9 11.16 18.78 -6.76
N GLN A 10 9.95 18.27 -6.97
CA GLN A 10 8.86 19.01 -7.62
C GLN A 10 8.48 20.27 -6.84
N LEU A 11 8.36 20.18 -5.51
CA LEU A 11 8.09 21.33 -4.64
C LEU A 11 9.17 22.41 -4.75
N GLN A 12 10.44 22.00 -4.74
CA GLN A 12 11.54 22.94 -4.90
C GLN A 12 11.46 23.70 -6.22
N LEU A 13 11.12 23.01 -7.32
CA LEU A 13 10.95 23.65 -8.63
C LEU A 13 9.75 24.61 -8.67
N ILE A 14 8.61 24.22 -8.09
CA ILE A 14 7.43 25.10 -7.99
C ILE A 14 7.79 26.37 -7.20
N MET A 15 8.46 26.22 -6.05
CA MET A 15 8.86 27.35 -5.21
C MET A 15 9.82 28.30 -5.94
N GLN A 16 10.83 27.75 -6.62
CA GLN A 16 11.77 28.54 -7.41
C GLN A 16 11.08 29.27 -8.57
N TYR A 17 10.16 28.60 -9.27
CA TYR A 17 9.38 29.22 -10.33
C TYR A 17 8.50 30.37 -9.82
N ILE A 18 7.81 30.20 -8.68
CA ILE A 18 7.02 31.27 -8.04
C ILE A 18 7.91 32.46 -7.68
N ASN A 19 9.09 32.21 -7.11
CA ASN A 19 10.04 33.27 -6.78
C ASN A 19 10.52 34.05 -8.02
N LEU A 20 10.74 33.36 -9.15
CA LEU A 20 11.07 34.03 -10.41
C LEU A 20 9.90 34.88 -10.93
N ARG A 21 8.66 34.40 -10.78
CA ARG A 21 7.46 35.18 -11.12
C ARG A 21 7.31 36.42 -10.25
N LEU A 22 7.59 36.32 -8.94
CA LEU A 22 7.56 37.46 -8.02
C LEU A 22 8.65 38.50 -8.34
N LYS A 23 9.78 38.09 -8.90
CA LYS A 23 10.84 38.98 -9.40
C LYS A 23 10.48 39.68 -10.72
N GLY A 24 9.29 39.46 -11.27
CA GLY A 24 8.81 40.12 -12.49
C GLY A 24 9.16 39.40 -13.80
N LEU A 25 9.73 38.19 -13.75
CA LEU A 25 9.98 37.43 -14.99
C LEU A 25 8.65 36.95 -15.60
N LYS A 26 8.60 36.97 -16.94
CA LYS A 26 7.48 36.39 -17.69
C LYS A 26 7.41 34.87 -17.45
N SER A 27 6.18 34.34 -17.50
CA SER A 27 5.88 32.91 -17.29
C SER A 27 6.78 31.96 -18.09
N MET A 28 6.91 32.23 -19.39
CA MET A 28 7.67 31.39 -20.31
C MET A 28 9.16 31.41 -19.96
N ASP A 29 9.72 32.60 -19.80
CA ASP A 29 11.15 32.80 -19.53
C ASP A 29 11.53 32.19 -18.18
N ALA A 30 10.77 32.46 -17.11
CA ALA A 30 10.99 31.88 -15.79
C ALA A 30 11.02 30.35 -15.83
N SER A 31 10.06 29.72 -16.54
CA SER A 31 9.99 28.26 -16.64
C SER A 31 11.13 27.66 -17.47
N LYS A 32 11.57 28.35 -18.53
CA LYS A 32 12.67 27.91 -19.41
C LYS A 32 14.02 28.04 -18.70
N THR A 33 14.30 29.17 -18.06
CA THR A 33 15.54 29.38 -17.30
C THR A 33 15.69 28.32 -16.22
N LEU A 34 14.62 28.02 -15.49
CA LEU A 34 14.64 27.00 -14.45
C LEU A 34 14.81 25.57 -15.02
N ALA A 35 14.20 25.26 -16.17
CA ALA A 35 14.40 23.97 -16.83
C ALA A 35 15.86 23.79 -17.30
N ILE A 36 16.46 24.84 -17.86
CA ILE A 36 17.85 24.83 -18.32
C ILE A 36 18.81 24.68 -17.13
N SER A 37 18.55 25.35 -16.00
CA SER A 37 19.43 25.27 -14.82
C SER A 37 19.51 23.86 -14.21
N ILE A 38 18.51 23.00 -14.47
CA ILE A 38 18.50 21.58 -14.06
C ILE A 38 18.91 20.62 -15.20
N GLY A 39 19.44 21.14 -16.30
CA GLY A 39 19.87 20.33 -17.46
C GLY A 39 18.71 19.69 -18.22
N LYS A 40 17.53 20.33 -18.24
CA LYS A 40 16.33 19.87 -18.95
C LYS A 40 15.90 20.88 -20.02
N GLY A 41 15.00 20.45 -20.90
CA GLY A 41 14.47 21.28 -22.00
C GLY A 41 13.01 21.72 -21.82
N ASP A 42 12.40 22.15 -22.91
CA ASP A 42 11.05 22.75 -22.96
C ASP A 42 9.94 21.86 -22.37
N TYR A 43 10.09 20.54 -22.41
CA TYR A 43 9.15 19.62 -21.77
C TYR A 43 9.08 19.85 -20.26
N GLN A 44 10.23 20.04 -19.61
CA GLN A 44 10.28 20.30 -18.18
C GLN A 44 9.71 21.68 -17.83
N ALA A 45 9.95 22.69 -18.68
CA ALA A 45 9.35 24.01 -18.53
C ALA A 45 7.82 23.97 -18.59
N ARG A 46 7.25 23.13 -19.47
CA ARG A 46 5.79 22.87 -19.52
C ARG A 46 5.29 22.19 -18.25
N LEU A 47 6.02 21.18 -17.76
CA LEU A 47 5.68 20.47 -16.52
C LEU A 47 5.68 21.40 -15.32
N ILE A 48 6.72 22.24 -15.14
CA ILE A 48 6.80 23.20 -14.04
C ILE A 48 5.59 24.13 -14.01
N ARG A 49 5.17 24.64 -15.18
CA ARG A 49 3.98 25.49 -15.29
C ARG A 49 2.69 24.72 -14.93
N SER A 50 2.52 23.51 -15.45
CA SER A 50 1.37 22.66 -15.14
C SER A 50 1.30 22.29 -13.65
N TRP A 51 2.44 21.92 -13.06
CA TRP A 51 2.55 21.62 -11.63
C TRP A 51 2.22 22.83 -10.76
N THR A 52 2.74 24.00 -11.13
CA THR A 52 2.45 25.24 -10.40
C THR A 52 0.97 25.59 -10.49
N GLN A 53 0.36 25.47 -11.67
CA GLN A 53 -1.07 25.73 -11.84
C GLN A 53 -1.91 24.77 -10.98
N ASN A 54 -1.61 23.47 -11.00
CA ASN A 54 -2.31 22.48 -10.17
C ASN A 54 -2.11 22.75 -8.68
N PHE A 55 -0.91 23.18 -8.28
CA PHE A 55 -0.62 23.53 -6.89
C PHE A 55 -1.38 24.78 -6.43
N ILE A 56 -1.54 25.79 -7.30
CA ILE A 56 -2.32 27.00 -6.99
C ILE A 56 -3.81 26.68 -6.88
N VAL A 57 -4.36 25.89 -7.81
CA VAL A 57 -5.80 25.62 -7.88
C VAL A 57 -6.25 24.59 -6.86
N HIS A 58 -5.48 23.51 -6.70
CA HIS A 58 -5.89 22.34 -5.91
C HIS A 58 -5.05 22.10 -4.66
N HIS A 59 -3.99 22.88 -4.44
CA HIS A 59 -3.02 22.66 -3.34
C HIS A 59 -2.41 21.25 -3.33
N GLN A 60 -2.32 20.63 -4.51
CA GLN A 60 -1.83 19.27 -4.69
C GLN A 60 -0.70 19.22 -5.72
N ILE A 61 0.25 18.31 -5.50
CA ILE A 61 1.33 18.04 -6.45
C ILE A 61 0.94 16.78 -7.24
N PRO A 62 0.85 16.86 -8.57
CA PRO A 62 0.48 15.71 -9.37
C PRO A 62 1.58 14.65 -9.31
N VAL A 63 1.25 13.51 -8.72
CA VAL A 63 2.07 12.30 -8.77
C VAL A 63 1.84 11.59 -10.09
N SER A 64 2.93 11.12 -10.70
CA SER A 64 2.83 10.30 -11.91
C SER A 64 2.02 9.04 -11.63
N MET A 65 1.00 8.80 -12.45
CA MET A 65 0.25 7.54 -12.51
C MET A 65 0.85 6.57 -13.53
N ARG A 66 1.94 6.95 -14.20
CA ARG A 66 2.62 6.09 -15.17
C ARG A 66 3.08 4.80 -14.48
N GLY A 67 2.68 3.67 -15.04
CA GLY A 67 3.02 2.33 -14.50
C GLY A 67 2.17 1.89 -13.31
N LYS A 68 1.24 2.72 -12.81
CA LYS A 68 0.31 2.33 -11.74
C LYS A 68 -0.97 1.67 -12.26
N HIS A 69 -1.20 1.69 -13.56
CA HIS A 69 -2.33 1.00 -14.17
C HIS A 69 -2.10 -0.51 -14.15
N GLN A 70 -2.92 -1.21 -13.38
CA GLN A 70 -2.92 -2.66 -13.31
C GLN A 70 -3.35 -3.25 -14.65
N LYS A 71 -2.46 -4.03 -15.29
CA LYS A 71 -2.76 -4.65 -16.60
C LYS A 71 -3.53 -5.96 -16.50
N ILE A 72 -3.42 -6.65 -15.37
CA ILE A 72 -4.01 -7.97 -15.11
C ILE A 72 -4.74 -7.88 -13.78
N LYS A 73 -6.01 -8.28 -13.73
CA LYS A 73 -6.77 -8.35 -12.47
C LYS A 73 -6.03 -9.25 -11.48
N SER A 74 -5.95 -8.80 -10.23
CA SER A 74 -5.25 -9.53 -9.17
C SER A 74 -6.12 -10.70 -8.75
N LEU A 75 -5.50 -11.85 -8.50
CA LEU A 75 -6.20 -13.04 -8.03
C LEU A 75 -7.09 -12.75 -6.80
N LEU A 76 -6.56 -11.98 -5.85
CA LEU A 76 -7.26 -11.60 -4.63
C LEU A 76 -8.40 -10.59 -4.82
N GLY A 77 -8.49 -10.00 -6.00
CA GLY A 77 -9.58 -9.06 -6.35
C GLY A 77 -10.73 -9.74 -7.10
N ASP A 78 -10.66 -11.06 -7.28
CA ASP A 78 -11.76 -11.85 -7.80
C ASP A 78 -12.72 -12.21 -6.66
N GLU A 79 -14.01 -11.99 -6.87
CA GLU A 79 -15.04 -12.14 -5.84
C GLU A 79 -15.23 -13.59 -5.43
N ASP A 80 -15.20 -14.52 -6.39
CA ASP A 80 -15.39 -15.96 -6.13
C ASP A 80 -14.23 -16.50 -5.29
N ILE A 81 -13.00 -16.06 -5.61
CA ILE A 81 -11.79 -16.44 -4.87
C ILE A 81 -11.81 -15.84 -3.47
N HIS A 82 -12.25 -14.59 -3.34
CA HIS A 82 -12.36 -13.91 -2.05
C HIS A 82 -13.35 -14.65 -1.14
N GLN A 83 -14.51 -15.03 -1.67
CA GLN A 83 -15.52 -15.79 -0.94
C GLN A 83 -14.97 -17.15 -0.49
N MET A 84 -14.39 -17.91 -1.41
CA MET A 84 -13.85 -19.25 -1.12
C MET A 84 -12.70 -19.23 -0.09
N ILE A 85 -11.86 -18.19 -0.09
CA ILE A 85 -10.84 -18.01 0.95
C ILE A 85 -11.47 -17.64 2.29
N THR A 86 -12.46 -16.76 2.29
CA THR A 86 -13.13 -16.29 3.52
C THR A 86 -13.87 -17.43 4.21
N GLU A 87 -14.60 -18.25 3.46
CA GLU A 87 -15.30 -19.44 3.97
C GLU A 87 -14.33 -20.42 4.63
N TYR A 88 -13.18 -20.68 3.99
CA TYR A 88 -12.14 -21.50 4.58
C TYR A 88 -11.61 -20.91 5.89
N LEU A 89 -11.28 -19.63 5.90
CA LEU A 89 -10.75 -18.98 7.10
C LEU A 89 -11.77 -18.99 8.26
N TRP A 90 -13.05 -18.82 7.97
CA TRP A 90 -14.11 -18.97 8.98
C TRP A 90 -14.28 -20.41 9.47
N SER A 91 -14.13 -21.40 8.60
CA SER A 91 -14.21 -22.81 8.99
C SER A 91 -13.07 -23.23 9.92
N VAL A 92 -11.87 -22.69 9.71
CA VAL A 92 -10.69 -23.00 10.53
C VAL A 92 -10.62 -22.16 11.80
N GLY A 93 -11.18 -20.94 11.77
CA GLY A 93 -11.23 -20.03 12.91
C GLY A 93 -9.83 -19.61 13.40
N CYS A 94 -9.64 -19.49 14.71
CA CYS A 94 -8.39 -18.99 15.30
C CYS A 94 -7.16 -19.90 15.10
N ASN A 95 -7.33 -21.13 14.60
CA ASN A 95 -6.26 -22.12 14.46
C ASN A 95 -5.59 -22.10 13.07
N VAL A 96 -5.88 -21.09 12.23
CA VAL A 96 -5.25 -20.96 10.92
C VAL A 96 -3.73 -20.98 11.09
N THR A 97 -3.04 -21.82 10.33
CA THR A 97 -1.58 -21.84 10.29
C THR A 97 -1.14 -21.45 8.88
N VAL A 98 0.01 -20.77 8.76
CA VAL A 98 0.56 -20.38 7.45
C VAL A 98 0.74 -21.58 6.53
N SER A 99 1.21 -22.72 7.04
CA SER A 99 1.34 -23.95 6.27
C SER A 99 -0.01 -24.51 5.81
N GLY A 100 -1.00 -24.57 6.70
CA GLY A 100 -2.35 -25.04 6.37
C GLY A 100 -3.02 -24.18 5.31
N PHE A 101 -2.96 -22.85 5.45
CA PHE A 101 -3.50 -21.94 4.46
C PHE A 101 -2.78 -22.03 3.11
N LYS A 102 -1.46 -22.24 3.12
CA LYS A 102 -0.69 -22.52 1.90
C LYS A 102 -1.19 -23.78 1.19
N THR A 103 -1.36 -24.87 1.93
CA THR A 103 -1.84 -26.14 1.38
C THR A 103 -3.23 -25.98 0.77
N TYR A 104 -4.14 -25.27 1.45
CA TYR A 104 -5.46 -24.96 0.93
C TYR A 104 -5.40 -24.19 -0.40
N ILE A 105 -4.57 -23.13 -0.48
CA ILE A 105 -4.44 -22.35 -1.72
C ILE A 105 -3.92 -23.22 -2.88
N GLU A 106 -2.92 -24.07 -2.60
CA GLU A 106 -2.30 -24.89 -3.63
C GLU A 106 -3.20 -26.03 -4.13
N GLN A 107 -4.08 -26.55 -3.26
CA GLN A 107 -4.93 -27.71 -3.56
C GLN A 107 -6.34 -27.35 -4.02
N GLU A 108 -6.92 -26.26 -3.51
CA GLU A 108 -8.32 -25.89 -3.79
C GLU A 108 -8.40 -24.61 -4.64
N VAL A 109 -7.64 -23.57 -4.29
CA VAL A 109 -7.74 -22.26 -4.95
C VAL A 109 -7.09 -22.24 -6.33
N PHE A 110 -5.89 -22.79 -6.50
CA PHE A 110 -5.25 -22.81 -7.81
C PHE A 110 -5.95 -23.69 -8.84
N PRO A 111 -6.41 -24.91 -8.50
CA PRO A 111 -7.14 -25.74 -9.45
C PRO A 111 -8.49 -25.16 -9.88
N SER A 112 -9.24 -24.50 -9.00
CA SER A 112 -10.54 -23.90 -9.35
C SER A 112 -10.44 -22.80 -10.42
N ILE A 113 -9.25 -22.21 -10.59
CA ILE A 113 -8.97 -21.13 -11.55
C ILE A 113 -8.26 -21.69 -12.81
N GLY A 114 -8.09 -23.01 -12.90
CA GLY A 114 -7.41 -23.66 -14.03
C GLY A 114 -5.89 -23.53 -14.01
N ILE A 115 -5.28 -23.26 -12.85
CA ILE A 115 -3.82 -23.25 -12.69
C ILE A 115 -3.35 -24.70 -12.46
N GLU A 116 -3.19 -25.44 -13.55
CA GLU A 116 -2.82 -26.88 -13.52
C GLU A 116 -1.34 -27.16 -13.19
N ARG A 117 -0.47 -26.15 -13.36
CA ARG A 117 0.95 -26.29 -13.01
C ARG A 117 1.12 -26.09 -11.50
N LYS A 118 1.93 -26.94 -10.84
CA LYS A 118 2.37 -26.79 -9.44
C LYS A 118 3.11 -25.47 -9.24
N LYS A 119 2.38 -24.37 -9.13
CA LYS A 119 2.90 -23.08 -8.68
C LYS A 119 2.84 -23.09 -7.17
N THR A 120 3.98 -23.31 -6.54
CA THR A 120 4.11 -23.22 -5.09
C THR A 120 4.26 -21.75 -4.70
N ILE A 121 3.54 -21.33 -3.67
CA ILE A 121 3.70 -19.99 -3.09
C ILE A 121 4.68 -19.99 -1.93
N SER A 122 5.41 -18.88 -1.78
CA SER A 122 6.28 -18.70 -0.62
C SER A 122 5.44 -18.42 0.63
N GLU A 123 5.93 -18.82 1.80
CA GLU A 123 5.26 -18.50 3.06
C GLU A 123 5.09 -16.99 3.28
N ASN A 124 6.01 -16.18 2.77
CA ASN A 124 5.90 -14.72 2.86
C ASN A 124 4.71 -14.20 2.04
N THR A 125 4.46 -14.78 0.87
CA THR A 125 3.27 -14.49 0.07
C THR A 125 2.01 -14.86 0.84
N VAL A 126 1.99 -16.05 1.46
CA VAL A 126 0.86 -16.54 2.26
C VAL A 126 0.59 -15.61 3.45
N ARG A 127 1.63 -15.17 4.17
CA ARG A 127 1.50 -14.18 5.27
C ARG A 127 0.96 -12.84 4.77
N ALA A 128 1.43 -12.37 3.61
CA ALA A 128 0.94 -11.13 3.01
C ALA A 128 -0.54 -11.25 2.62
N TRP A 129 -0.97 -12.43 2.15
CA TRP A 129 -2.37 -12.70 1.83
C TRP A 129 -3.23 -12.73 3.08
N LEU A 130 -2.82 -13.45 4.14
CA LEU A 130 -3.54 -13.43 5.42
C LEU A 130 -3.72 -12.02 5.97
N LYS A 131 -2.66 -11.19 5.89
CA LYS A 131 -2.74 -9.76 6.24
C LYS A 131 -3.70 -8.98 5.34
N HIS A 132 -3.79 -9.30 4.05
CA HIS A 132 -4.76 -8.69 3.14
C HIS A 132 -6.21 -8.99 3.53
N PHE A 133 -6.47 -10.19 4.06
CA PHE A 133 -7.77 -10.59 4.62
C PHE A 133 -7.95 -10.20 6.09
N GLU A 134 -7.06 -9.38 6.66
CA GLU A 134 -7.10 -8.94 8.06
C GLU A 134 -6.94 -10.06 9.12
N TRP A 135 -6.45 -11.24 8.71
CA TRP A 135 -6.11 -12.33 9.61
C TRP A 135 -4.67 -12.17 10.12
N GLU A 136 -4.48 -11.31 11.10
CA GLU A 136 -3.18 -11.10 11.76
C GLU A 136 -3.01 -12.02 12.97
N PHE A 137 -1.89 -12.77 13.01
CA PHE A 137 -1.50 -13.52 14.20
C PHE A 137 -0.95 -12.57 15.26
N HIS A 138 -1.74 -12.32 16.29
CA HIS A 138 -1.23 -11.69 17.49
C HIS A 138 -0.52 -12.73 18.35
N VAL A 139 0.79 -12.55 18.56
CA VAL A 139 1.50 -13.30 19.59
C VAL A 139 0.97 -12.80 20.93
N GLY A 140 0.08 -13.58 21.55
CA GLY A 140 -0.38 -13.31 22.90
C GLY A 140 0.82 -13.27 23.85
N LYS A 141 1.12 -12.10 24.43
CA LYS A 141 2.04 -12.02 25.56
C LYS A 141 1.37 -12.73 26.74
N LYS A 142 1.90 -13.88 27.18
CA LYS A 142 1.50 -14.57 28.44
C LYS A 142 1.87 -13.71 29.67
N VAL A 143 1.29 -12.52 29.81
CA VAL A 143 1.57 -11.63 30.95
C VAL A 143 0.27 -11.14 31.55
N VAL A 144 -0.72 -12.01 31.76
CA VAL A 144 -1.68 -11.81 32.84
C VAL A 144 -2.25 -13.17 33.27
N TYR A 145 -1.92 -13.61 34.48
CA TYR A 145 -2.72 -14.61 35.20
C TYR A 145 -3.88 -13.83 35.85
N TYR A 146 -5.10 -14.00 35.36
CA TYR A 146 -6.31 -13.58 36.05
C TYR A 146 -6.97 -14.82 36.64
N ASN A 147 -6.57 -15.17 37.85
CA ASN A 147 -7.30 -16.10 38.69
C ASN A 147 -7.08 -15.74 40.16
N SER A 148 -7.92 -14.82 40.61
CA SER A 148 -8.42 -14.74 41.98
C SER A 148 -9.06 -16.08 42.35
N HIS A 149 -8.23 -17.05 42.74
CA HIS A 149 -8.71 -18.28 43.34
C HIS A 149 -9.15 -17.96 44.77
N GLU A 150 -10.42 -17.56 44.91
CA GLU A 150 -11.10 -17.52 46.20
C GLU A 150 -11.08 -18.96 46.76
N LYS A 151 -10.34 -19.15 47.85
CA LYS A 151 -10.34 -20.40 48.60
C LYS A 151 -11.77 -20.65 49.12
N PRO A 152 -12.36 -21.84 48.91
CA PRO A 152 -13.70 -22.18 49.42
C PRO A 152 -13.68 -22.58 50.90
N ASP A 153 -12.84 -21.94 51.73
CA ASP A 153 -12.65 -22.30 53.14
C ASP A 153 -13.18 -21.23 54.11
N VAL A 154 -14.22 -20.51 53.67
CA VAL A 154 -15.03 -19.64 54.53
C VAL A 154 -16.40 -20.28 54.68
N ILE A 155 -16.47 -21.33 55.50
CA ILE A 155 -17.72 -21.89 56.02
C ILE A 155 -17.59 -21.98 57.55
N GLU A 156 -18.35 -21.10 58.20
CA GLU A 156 -19.00 -21.15 59.54
C GLU A 156 -18.44 -22.05 60.66
N TYR A 157 -18.02 -21.47 61.78
CA TYR A 157 -18.83 -21.21 62.99
C TYR A 157 -18.10 -20.26 63.95
#